data_AF-A0A2U8GZI2-F1
#
_entry.id   AF-A0A2U8GZI2-F1
#
_cell.length_a   1.000
_cell.length_b   1.000
_cell.length_c   1.000
_cell.angle_alpha   90.00
_cell.angle_beta   90.00
_cell.angle_gamma   90.00
#
_symmetry.space_group_name_H-M   'P 1'
#
loop_
_entity.id
_entity.type
_entity.pdbx_description
1 polymer ?
#
loop_
_entity_poly.entity_id
_entity_poly.type
_entity_poly.pdbx_seq_one_letter_code
_entity_poly.pdbx_strand_id
1 'polypeptide(L)'
;MAGAIRVFIRTNTFKQNAPQYQRTVTIPLPEPSADTRVLTRWAAVILEIIYKSGFAYQKAGVMLSELRRRNSIQRRLFAASGADERSESLRRVMDQINSRSGQGTLKPLVTGLDPAWRMRRDQFSPAWTTNWNELPVALAR
;
A
#
# COMPACT_ATOMS: atom_id res chain seq x y z
N MET A 1 1.75 -14.32 -6.25
CA MET A 1 0.44 -13.70 -6.54
C MET A 1 -0.43 -13.79 -5.30
N ALA A 2 -1.32 -12.84 -5.07
CA ALA A 2 -2.26 -12.86 -3.94
C ALA A 2 -3.60 -13.42 -4.40
N GLY A 3 -4.19 -14.34 -3.64
CA GLY A 3 -5.53 -14.90 -3.89
C GLY A 3 -6.63 -14.16 -3.14
N ALA A 4 -6.29 -13.31 -2.16
CA ALA A 4 -7.25 -12.50 -1.44
C ALA A 4 -6.64 -11.17 -1.01
N ILE A 5 -7.51 -10.17 -0.85
CA ILE A 5 -7.16 -8.83 -0.43
C ILE A 5 -8.00 -8.43 0.77
N ARG A 6 -7.34 -7.90 1.80
CA ARG A 6 -7.95 -7.38 3.01
C ARG A 6 -7.67 -5.90 3.12
N VAL A 7 -8.72 -5.11 3.30
CA VAL A 7 -8.61 -3.67 3.56
C VAL A 7 -9.20 -3.37 4.92
N PHE A 8 -8.50 -2.54 5.69
CA PHE A 8 -8.96 -2.10 6.99
C PHE A 8 -8.83 -0.59 7.15
N ILE A 9 -9.76 -0.01 7.91
CA ILE A 9 -9.73 1.37 8.36
C ILE A 9 -10.10 1.43 9.85
N ARG A 10 -9.48 2.37 10.57
CA ARG A 10 -9.77 2.61 11.99
C ARG A 10 -9.61 4.08 12.37
N THR A 11 -10.47 4.53 13.28
CA THR A 11 -10.36 5.80 14.00
C THR A 11 -9.35 5.72 15.14
N ASN A 12 -9.03 6.87 15.73
CA ASN A 12 -8.18 6.94 16.91
C ASN A 12 -8.96 6.57 18.17
N THR A 13 -8.71 5.37 18.71
CA THR A 13 -9.35 4.88 19.95
C THR A 13 -9.02 5.70 21.20
N PHE A 14 -7.95 6.52 21.18
CA PHE A 14 -7.57 7.38 22.29
C PHE A 14 -8.33 8.72 22.33
N LYS A 15 -9.09 9.06 21.27
CA LYS A 15 -9.97 10.24 21.27
C LYS A 15 -11.38 9.87 21.74
N GLN A 16 -11.59 9.86 23.06
CA GLN A 16 -12.87 9.48 23.67
C GLN A 16 -14.05 10.37 23.24
N ASN A 17 -13.79 11.65 22.96
CA ASN A 17 -14.82 12.63 22.55
C ASN A 17 -15.16 12.61 21.06
N ALA A 18 -14.65 11.65 20.29
CA ALA A 18 -14.90 11.55 18.85
C ALA A 18 -15.60 10.23 18.50
N PRO A 19 -16.47 10.20 17.47
CA PRO A 19 -17.07 8.97 16.98
C PRO A 19 -16.01 7.93 16.65
N GLN A 20 -16.20 6.71 17.15
CA GLN A 20 -15.30 5.58 16.95
C GLN A 20 -15.84 4.65 15.87
N TYR A 21 -14.98 4.28 14.93
CA TYR A 21 -15.32 3.32 13.89
C TYR A 21 -14.09 2.55 13.41
N GLN A 22 -14.28 1.25 13.27
CA GLN A 22 -13.28 0.34 12.75
C GLN A 22 -13.97 -0.72 11.90
N ARG A 23 -13.38 -0.99 10.74
CA ARG A 23 -13.88 -2.05 9.86
C ARG A 23 -12.73 -2.67 9.09
N THR A 24 -12.84 -3.98 8.93
CA THR A 24 -11.94 -4.78 8.12
C THR A 24 -12.80 -5.66 7.22
N VAL A 25 -12.47 -5.70 5.94
CA VAL A 25 -13.13 -6.59 4.97
C VAL A 25 -12.06 -7.34 4.20
N THR A 26 -12.28 -8.64 4.00
CA THR A 26 -11.43 -9.50 3.18
C THR A 26 -12.26 -10.05 2.04
N ILE A 27 -11.78 -9.92 0.81
CA ILE A 27 -12.45 -10.44 -0.39
C ILE A 27 -11.47 -11.37 -1.12
N PRO A 28 -11.91 -12.58 -1.51
CA PRO A 28 -11.15 -13.42 -2.42
C PRO A 28 -11.11 -12.77 -3.80
N LEU A 29 -9.93 -12.73 -4.41
CA LEU A 29 -9.82 -12.25 -5.79
C LEU A 29 -10.38 -13.33 -6.72
N PRO A 30 -11.16 -12.96 -7.76
CA PRO A 30 -11.65 -13.93 -8.74
C PRO A 30 -10.52 -14.74 -9.39
N GLU A 31 -9.36 -14.10 -9.56
CA GLU A 31 -8.13 -14.71 -10.06
C GLU A 31 -6.95 -14.20 -9.20
N PRO A 32 -6.06 -15.08 -8.73
CA PRO A 32 -4.89 -14.64 -8.00
C PRO A 32 -4.05 -13.69 -8.87
N SER A 33 -3.70 -12.52 -8.33
CA SER A 33 -3.01 -11.50 -9.12
C SER A 33 -1.77 -10.96 -8.40
N ALA A 34 -0.79 -10.53 -9.20
CA ALA A 34 0.34 -9.72 -8.76
C ALA A 34 0.38 -8.36 -9.50
N ASP A 35 -0.66 -8.04 -10.27
CA ASP A 35 -0.75 -6.77 -10.98
C ASP A 35 -1.21 -5.67 -10.03
N THR A 36 -0.36 -4.68 -9.80
CA THR A 36 -0.65 -3.53 -8.94
C THR A 36 -1.95 -2.84 -9.34
N ARG A 37 -2.29 -2.76 -10.64
CA ARG A 37 -3.52 -2.11 -11.11
C ARG A 37 -4.76 -2.85 -10.63
N VAL A 38 -4.74 -4.19 -10.69
CA VAL A 38 -5.84 -5.05 -10.22
C VAL A 38 -5.97 -4.93 -8.71
N LEU A 39 -4.84 -5.01 -7.98
CA LEU A 39 -4.83 -4.92 -6.53
C LEU A 39 -5.30 -3.54 -6.02
N THR A 40 -4.83 -2.45 -6.63
CA THR A 40 -5.25 -1.09 -6.28
C THR A 40 -6.73 -0.88 -6.57
N ARG A 41 -7.25 -1.39 -7.70
CA ARG A 41 -8.69 -1.32 -8.01
C ARG A 41 -9.53 -2.00 -6.94
N TRP A 42 -9.21 -3.25 -6.58
CA TRP A 42 -9.96 -3.97 -5.55
C TRP A 42 -9.82 -3.31 -4.17
N ALA A 43 -8.64 -2.77 -3.84
CA ALA A 43 -8.45 -2.04 -2.59
C ALA A 43 -9.35 -0.81 -2.51
N ALA A 44 -9.47 -0.04 -3.60
CA ALA A 44 -10.34 1.14 -3.68
C ALA A 44 -11.83 0.76 -3.52
N VAL A 45 -12.28 -0.27 -4.24
CA VAL A 45 -13.67 -0.78 -4.12
C VAL A 45 -13.99 -1.19 -2.68
N ILE A 46 -13.09 -1.94 -2.04
CA ILE A 46 -13.32 -2.37 -0.65
C ILE A 46 -13.33 -1.16 0.29
N LEU A 47 -12.44 -0.20 0.07
CA LEU A 47 -12.38 1.02 0.86
C LEU A 47 -13.70 1.80 0.78
N GLU A 48 -14.27 1.97 -0.41
CA GLU A 48 -15.58 2.61 -0.61
C GLU A 48 -16.69 1.91 0.17
N ILE A 49 -16.69 0.57 0.21
CA ILE A 49 -17.68 -0.22 0.96
C ILE A 49 -17.57 -0.02 2.47
N ILE A 50 -16.35 0.06 3.00
CA ILE A 50 -16.13 0.17 4.45
C ILE A 50 -16.08 1.61 4.94
N TYR A 51 -15.93 2.59 4.05
CA TYR A 51 -15.83 4.00 4.42
C TYR A 51 -17.18 4.55 4.87
N LYS A 52 -17.15 5.31 5.98
CA LYS A 52 -18.27 6.10 6.49
C LYS A 52 -17.85 7.55 6.69
N SER A 53 -18.65 8.48 6.20
CA SER A 53 -18.48 9.91 6.45
C SER A 53 -18.70 10.23 7.94
N GLY A 54 -18.14 11.36 8.40
CA GLY A 54 -18.28 11.82 9.79
C GLY A 54 -17.29 11.18 10.79
N PHE A 55 -16.40 10.28 10.35
CA PHE A 55 -15.37 9.67 11.19
C PHE A 55 -13.97 10.19 10.85
N ALA A 56 -13.19 10.51 11.89
CA ALA A 56 -11.79 10.91 11.75
C ALA A 56 -10.88 9.67 11.74
N TYR A 57 -10.70 9.07 10.56
CA TYR A 57 -9.81 7.93 10.38
C TYR A 57 -8.36 8.29 10.68
N GLN A 58 -7.69 7.44 11.45
CA GLN A 58 -6.28 7.61 11.82
C GLN A 58 -5.38 6.65 11.05
N LYS A 59 -5.88 5.46 10.71
CA LYS A 59 -5.10 4.45 9.99
C LYS A 59 -5.96 3.69 9.00
N ALA A 60 -5.38 3.47 7.83
CA ALA A 60 -5.87 2.56 6.82
C ALA A 60 -4.75 1.62 6.40
N GLY A 61 -5.09 0.48 5.82
CA GLY A 61 -4.09 -0.40 5.24
C GLY A 61 -4.68 -1.50 4.38
N VAL A 62 -3.82 -2.07 3.54
CA VAL A 62 -4.12 -3.18 2.64
C VAL A 62 -3.20 -4.33 3.00
N MET A 63 -3.76 -5.53 3.09
CA MET A 63 -3.04 -6.77 3.34
C MET A 63 -3.37 -7.77 2.24
N LEU A 64 -2.34 -8.36 1.66
CA LEU A 64 -2.47 -9.39 0.64
C LEU A 64 -2.30 -10.76 1.31
N SER A 65 -3.22 -11.67 1.06
CA SER A 65 -3.21 -13.03 1.62
C SER A 65 -3.41 -14.07 0.52
N GLU A 66 -3.35 -15.35 0.88
CA GLU A 66 -3.35 -16.46 -0.08
C GLU A 66 -2.21 -16.31 -1.10
N LEU A 67 -0.99 -16.06 -0.60
CA LEU A 67 0.18 -15.85 -1.45
C LEU A 67 0.61 -17.17 -2.09
N ARG A 68 0.49 -17.26 -3.41
CA ARG A 68 0.82 -18.44 -4.20
C ARG A 68 1.92 -18.15 -5.20
N ARG A 69 2.74 -19.17 -5.51
CA ARG A 69 3.72 -19.08 -6.59
C ARG A 69 2.99 -18.97 -7.92
N ARG A 70 3.56 -18.22 -8.86
CA ARG A 70 2.97 -18.01 -10.19
C ARG A 70 2.70 -19.33 -10.93
N ASN A 71 3.60 -20.29 -10.76
CA ASN A 71 3.55 -21.57 -11.50
C ASN A 71 2.56 -22.57 -10.90
N SER A 72 1.92 -22.25 -9.77
CA SER A 72 1.00 -23.14 -9.05
C SER A 72 -0.44 -22.65 -9.10
N ILE A 73 -0.84 -22.00 -10.21
CA ILE A 73 -2.16 -21.38 -10.35
C ILE A 73 -2.97 -22.15 -11.38
N GLN A 74 -4.15 -22.58 -10.95
CA GLN A 74 -5.14 -23.16 -11.84
C GLN A 74 -5.73 -22.04 -12.71
N ARG A 75 -5.56 -22.17 -14.02
CA ARG A 75 -6.17 -21.26 -15.00
C ARG A 75 -7.66 -21.55 -15.13
N ARG A 76 -8.44 -20.52 -15.41
CA ARG A 76 -9.86 -20.68 -15.72
C ARG A 76 -10.02 -21.20 -17.14
N LEU A 77 -11.03 -22.03 -17.35
CA LEU A 77 -11.37 -22.57 -18.67
C LEU A 77 -11.72 -21.48 -19.70
N PHE A 78 -12.26 -20.35 -19.23
CA PHE A 78 -12.71 -19.23 -20.06
C PHE A 78 -11.89 -17.94 -19.84
N ALA A 79 -10.60 -18.06 -19.54
CA ALA A 79 -9.73 -16.89 -19.48
C ALA A 79 -9.59 -16.25 -20.87
N ALA A 80 -9.63 -14.91 -20.95
CA ALA A 80 -9.38 -14.21 -22.19
C ALA A 80 -7.96 -14.48 -22.68
N SER A 81 -7.83 -15.08 -23.87
CA SER A 81 -6.53 -15.43 -24.46
C SER A 81 -5.58 -14.22 -24.48
N GLY A 82 -4.39 -14.37 -23.89
CA GLY A 82 -3.31 -13.37 -23.91
C GLY A 82 -3.43 -12.21 -22.91
N ALA A 83 -4.49 -12.14 -22.09
CA ALA A 83 -4.63 -11.09 -21.08
C ALA A 83 -3.51 -11.15 -20.01
N ASP A 84 -3.12 -12.36 -19.63
CA ASP A 84 -2.02 -12.61 -18.69
C ASP A 84 -0.66 -12.21 -19.27
N GLU A 85 -0.41 -12.51 -20.55
CA GLU A 85 0.88 -12.24 -21.19
C GLU A 85 1.14 -10.75 -21.36
N ARG A 86 0.11 -10.00 -21.79
CA ARG A 86 0.17 -8.54 -21.88
C ARG A 86 0.33 -7.88 -20.52
N SER A 87 -0.37 -8.37 -19.51
CA SER A 87 -0.24 -7.84 -18.15
C SER A 87 1.14 -8.15 -17.56
N GLU A 88 1.71 -9.32 -17.86
CA GLU A 88 3.06 -9.68 -17.46
C GLU A 88 4.13 -8.86 -18.14
N SER A 89 4.05 -8.66 -19.45
CA SER A 89 5.03 -7.84 -20.18
C SER A 89 5.04 -6.41 -19.64
N LEU A 90 3.85 -5.82 -19.46
CA LEU A 90 3.71 -4.49 -18.87
C LEU A 90 4.28 -4.42 -17.45
N ARG A 91 3.97 -5.39 -16.59
CA ARG A 91 4.44 -5.41 -15.21
C ARG A 91 5.97 -5.49 -15.15
N ARG A 92 6.60 -6.31 -16.00
CA ARG A 92 8.07 -6.39 -16.11
C ARG A 92 8.67 -5.06 -16.53
N VAL A 93 8.09 -4.38 -17.51
CA VAL A 93 8.57 -3.07 -17.98
C VAL A 93 8.45 -2.03 -16.87
N MET A 94 7.31 -1.98 -16.17
CA MET A 94 7.14 -1.06 -15.02
C MET A 94 8.16 -1.34 -13.92
N ASP A 95 8.37 -2.61 -13.55
CA ASP A 95 9.34 -3.01 -12.53
C ASP A 95 10.78 -2.64 -12.95
N GLN A 96 11.13 -2.83 -14.22
CA GLN A 96 12.44 -2.50 -14.76
C GLN A 96 12.71 -0.99 -14.77
N ILE A 97 11.70 -0.17 -15.05
CA ILE A 97 11.84 1.28 -15.00
C ILE A 97 11.99 1.72 -13.53
N ASN A 98 11.16 1.20 -12.63
CA ASN A 98 11.24 1.50 -11.19
C ASN A 98 12.55 1.03 -10.56
N SER A 99 13.17 -0.06 -11.04
CA SER A 99 14.47 -0.49 -10.51
C SER A 99 15.63 0.40 -10.98
N ARG A 100 15.54 0.96 -12.20
CA ARG A 100 16.58 1.83 -12.78
C ARG A 100 16.46 3.28 -12.33
N SER A 101 15.24 3.81 -12.26
CA SER A 101 14.97 5.24 -12.05
C SER A 101 14.59 5.59 -10.60
N GLY A 102 14.49 4.59 -9.73
CA GLY A 102 14.09 4.74 -8.34
C GLY A 102 12.71 4.15 -8.04
N GLN A 103 12.53 3.63 -6.82
CA GLN A 103 11.25 3.05 -6.43
C GLN A 103 10.13 4.10 -6.50
N GLY A 104 9.05 3.77 -7.21
CA GLY A 104 7.87 4.63 -7.32
C GLY A 104 7.94 5.70 -8.41
N THR A 105 8.93 5.65 -9.31
CA THR A 105 8.98 6.51 -10.51
C THR A 105 7.73 6.34 -11.37
N LEU A 106 7.35 5.08 -11.65
CA LEU A 106 6.09 4.70 -12.26
C LEU A 106 5.16 4.13 -11.20
N LYS A 107 4.02 4.79 -11.04
CA LYS A 107 2.94 4.40 -10.14
C LYS A 107 1.59 4.73 -10.76
N PRO A 108 0.52 4.00 -10.40
CA PRO A 108 -0.83 4.37 -10.77
C PRO A 108 -1.15 5.81 -10.33
N LEU A 109 -1.78 6.60 -11.20
CA LEU A 109 -2.11 8.00 -10.92
C LEU A 109 -3.00 8.16 -9.67
N VAL A 110 -3.87 7.17 -9.41
CA VAL A 110 -4.76 7.13 -8.24
C VAL A 110 -4.00 7.17 -6.89
N THR A 111 -2.72 6.83 -6.88
CA THR A 111 -1.88 6.89 -5.67
C THR A 111 -1.43 8.34 -5.34
N GLY A 112 -1.61 9.28 -6.27
CA GLY A 112 -1.15 10.66 -6.14
C GLY A 112 0.33 10.83 -6.48
N LEU A 113 0.67 11.98 -7.04
CA LEU A 113 2.04 12.32 -7.44
C LEU A 113 2.88 12.73 -6.22
N ASP A 114 2.33 13.57 -5.35
CA ASP A 114 2.94 14.01 -4.11
C ASP A 114 2.04 13.69 -2.90
N PRO A 115 2.27 12.55 -2.22
CA PRO A 115 1.46 12.18 -1.08
C PRO A 115 1.77 13.08 0.12
N ALA A 116 0.78 13.88 0.54
CA ALA A 116 0.85 14.69 1.76
C ALA A 116 1.07 13.86 3.05
N TRP A 117 0.82 12.54 3.00
CA TRP A 117 1.05 11.61 4.08
C TRP A 117 2.52 11.16 4.14
N ARG A 118 3.44 12.09 4.40
CA ARG A 118 4.83 11.75 4.74
C ARG A 118 4.94 11.41 6.22
N MET A 119 5.89 10.54 6.58
CA MET A 119 6.27 10.34 7.98
C MET A 119 6.59 11.71 8.60
N ARG A 120 5.80 12.14 9.58
CA ARG A 120 6.09 13.34 10.37
C ARG A 120 7.28 13.03 11.27
N ARG A 121 8.44 13.59 10.93
CA ARG A 121 9.70 13.44 11.69
C ARG A 121 9.99 14.66 12.56
N ASP A 122 8.99 15.50 12.80
CA ASP A 122 9.14 16.78 13.53
C ASP A 122 9.63 16.60 14.98
N GLN A 123 9.52 15.39 15.54
CA GLN A 123 9.98 15.04 16.89
C GLN A 123 11.11 13.99 16.88
N PHE A 124 11.84 13.85 15.77
CA PHE A 124 12.98 12.95 15.74
C PHE A 124 14.11 13.52 16.60
N SER A 125 14.64 12.72 17.52
CA SER A 125 15.86 13.09 18.24
C SER A 125 17.01 13.25 17.23
N PRO A 126 17.96 14.17 17.46
CA PRO A 126 19.12 14.26 16.60
C PRO A 126 19.87 12.93 16.56
N ALA A 127 20.48 12.63 15.43
CA ALA A 127 21.20 11.41 15.12
C ALA A 127 22.57 11.36 15.84
N TRP A 128 22.59 11.48 17.16
CA TRP A 128 23.81 11.59 17.97
C TRP A 128 24.81 10.45 17.75
N THR A 129 24.34 9.24 17.46
CA THR A 129 25.20 8.06 17.30
C THR A 129 25.54 7.76 15.85
N THR A 130 24.88 8.41 14.89
CA THR A 130 24.97 8.07 13.46
C THR A 130 25.30 9.24 12.55
N ASN A 131 25.29 10.49 13.05
CA ASN A 131 25.68 11.68 12.32
C ASN A 131 26.54 12.61 13.19
N TRP A 132 27.82 12.75 12.83
CA TRP A 132 28.76 13.62 13.53
C TRP A 132 28.33 15.10 13.55
N ASN A 133 27.59 15.55 12.53
CA ASN A 133 27.11 16.94 12.45
C ASN A 133 25.95 17.24 13.42
N GLU A 134 25.35 16.20 14.02
CA GLU A 134 24.23 16.34 14.95
C GLU A 134 24.67 16.14 16.42
N LEU A 135 25.97 16.02 16.68
CA LEU A 135 26.51 15.92 18.03
C LEU A 135 26.38 17.26 18.78
N PRO A 136 26.06 17.22 20.08
CA PRO A 136 26.04 18.42 20.91
C PRO A 136 27.44 19.05 21.03
N VAL A 137 27.54 20.35 20.80
CA VAL A 137 28.80 21.10 20.92
C VAL A 137 29.04 21.46 22.39
N ALA A 138 30.12 20.98 22.97
CA ALA A 138 30.56 21.39 24.30
C ALA A 138 31.50 22.59 24.17
N LEU A 139 31.15 23.71 24.83
CA LEU A 139 32.03 24.87 24.97
C LEU A 139 32.84 24.69 26.25
N ALA A 140 34.16 24.53 26.12
CA ALA A 140 35.08 24.58 27.24
C ALA A 140 35.33 26.05 27.61
N ARG A 141 35.33 26.34 28.91
CA ARG A 141 35.54 27.68 29.49
C ARG A 141 36.95 27.79 30.04
#